data_AF-A0A9P7GKP6-F1
#
_entry.id   AF-A0A9P7GKP6-F1
#
_cell.length_a   1.000
_cell.length_b   1.000
_cell.length_c   1.000
_cell.angle_alpha   90.00
_cell.angle_beta   90.00
_cell.angle_gamma   90.00
#
_symmetry.space_group_name_H-M   'P 1'
#
loop_
_entity.id
_entity.type
_entity.pdbx_description
1 polymer ?
#
loop_
_entity_poly.entity_id
_entity_poly.type
_entity_poly.pdbx_seq_one_letter_code
_entity_poly.pdbx_strand_id
1 'polypeptide(L)'
;MSTTIQLTETISAASVPFHVDPDESKEPQEGHEPYRYAHLLPHFSPDHHPPLTPFEHVDPGHRALSHPRPRSFLNNATVVELTPNLGNEVHGVNLAELNDDARDQLALEYEDSITTTVWHSDVSYELQPPGLTTFFLLSQPTTGGDTLFTSQVSNLKKLSPQFVAFLRTLKAAHSGVEQANFSRTGRRGGVVRREPVENVHPVVRRHPVTGEEALYVNKQFTRYIVGLKREESGVFFLTSCISWQ
;
A
#
# COMPACT_ATOMS: atom_id res chain seq x y z
N MET A 1 -4.74 -39.83 -11.32
CA MET A 1 -5.10 -39.36 -12.68
C MET A 1 -6.23 -38.38 -12.52
N SER A 2 -5.95 -37.08 -12.66
CA SER A 2 -6.94 -36.01 -12.52
C SER A 2 -7.00 -35.25 -13.84
N THR A 3 -8.18 -35.19 -14.44
CA THR A 3 -8.42 -34.57 -15.74
C THR A 3 -8.89 -33.15 -15.52
N THR A 4 -8.12 -32.17 -15.98
CA THR A 4 -8.50 -30.75 -16.01
C THR A 4 -9.15 -30.46 -17.35
N ILE A 5 -10.38 -29.95 -17.34
CA ILE A 5 -11.07 -29.43 -18.53
C ILE A 5 -10.83 -27.92 -18.57
N GLN A 6 -10.18 -27.41 -19.62
CA GLN A 6 -10.09 -25.98 -19.89
C GLN A 6 -11.20 -25.56 -20.85
N LEU A 7 -12.03 -24.62 -20.41
CA LEU A 7 -12.97 -23.90 -21.28
C LEU A 7 -12.33 -22.56 -21.65
N THR A 8 -11.98 -22.41 -22.92
CA THR A 8 -11.49 -21.16 -23.49
C THR A 8 -12.65 -20.49 -24.23
N GLU A 9 -13.27 -19.47 -23.64
CA GLU A 9 -14.16 -18.58 -24.39
C GLU A 9 -13.37 -17.35 -24.85
N THR A 10 -13.34 -17.14 -26.16
CA THR A 10 -12.75 -15.97 -26.79
C THR A 10 -13.75 -14.82 -26.69
N ILE A 11 -13.51 -13.84 -25.81
CA ILE A 11 -14.33 -12.63 -25.77
C ILE A 11 -13.95 -11.79 -27.00
N SER A 12 -14.88 -11.67 -27.94
CA SER A 12 -14.77 -10.76 -29.09
C SER A 12 -14.68 -9.33 -28.58
N ALA A 13 -13.69 -8.58 -29.07
CA ALA A 13 -13.53 -7.16 -28.76
C ALA A 13 -14.71 -6.36 -29.32
N ALA A 14 -15.75 -6.15 -28.50
CA ALA A 14 -16.78 -5.17 -28.79
C ALA A 14 -16.18 -3.77 -28.60
N SER A 15 -15.89 -3.09 -29.71
CA SER A 15 -15.64 -1.66 -29.70
C SER A 15 -16.93 -0.96 -29.30
N VAL A 16 -17.03 -0.48 -28.07
CA VAL A 16 -18.09 0.44 -27.67
C VAL A 16 -17.72 1.79 -28.30
N PRO A 17 -18.47 2.30 -29.29
CA PRO A 17 -18.22 3.65 -29.79
C PRO A 17 -18.52 4.63 -28.65
N PHE A 18 -17.48 5.32 -28.19
CA PHE A 18 -17.65 6.46 -27.30
C PHE A 18 -18.27 7.57 -28.14
N HIS A 19 -19.58 7.75 -28.05
CA HIS A 19 -20.23 8.93 -28.58
C HIS A 19 -19.90 10.07 -27.61
N VAL A 20 -18.82 10.80 -27.90
CA VAL A 20 -18.60 12.11 -27.29
C VAL A 20 -19.62 13.02 -27.95
N ASP A 21 -20.68 13.39 -27.24
CA ASP A 21 -21.55 14.47 -27.68
C ASP A 21 -20.66 15.71 -27.92
N PRO A 22 -20.58 16.25 -29.15
CA PRO A 22 -19.67 17.35 -29.47
C PRO A 22 -20.10 18.70 -28.86
N ASP A 23 -21.07 18.68 -27.93
CA ASP A 23 -21.74 19.86 -27.38
C ASP A 23 -21.27 20.26 -25.97
N GLU A 24 -20.11 19.77 -25.52
CA GLU A 24 -19.43 20.23 -24.30
C GLU A 24 -18.56 21.50 -24.52
N SER A 25 -18.93 22.31 -25.53
CA SER A 25 -18.37 23.65 -25.75
C SER A 25 -19.44 24.75 -25.74
N LYS A 26 -20.54 24.53 -25.01
CA LYS A 26 -21.50 25.61 -24.79
C LYS A 26 -20.87 26.69 -23.92
N GLU A 27 -20.60 27.84 -24.54
CA GLU A 27 -20.51 29.13 -23.87
C GLU A 27 -21.67 29.28 -22.86
N PRO A 28 -21.46 29.99 -21.74
CA PRO A 28 -22.43 29.99 -20.64
C PRO A 28 -23.79 30.46 -21.15
N GLN A 29 -24.81 29.60 -21.03
CA GLN A 29 -26.18 29.99 -21.34
C GLN A 29 -26.58 31.14 -20.41
N GLU A 30 -26.85 32.30 -21.00
CA GLU A 30 -27.26 33.53 -20.32
C GLU A 30 -28.54 33.25 -19.49
N GLY A 31 -28.41 33.23 -18.15
CA GLY A 31 -29.54 33.15 -17.24
C GLY A 31 -29.47 32.14 -16.09
N HIS A 32 -28.44 31.29 -16.01
CA HIS A 32 -28.28 30.40 -14.85
C HIS A 32 -27.49 31.09 -13.72
N GLU A 33 -28.11 31.22 -12.56
CA GLU A 33 -27.43 31.59 -11.30
C GLU A 33 -26.18 30.72 -11.11
N PRO A 34 -25.01 31.31 -10.77
CA PRO A 34 -23.77 30.57 -10.65
C PRO A 34 -23.95 29.41 -9.66
N TYR A 35 -23.59 28.20 -10.08
CA TYR A 35 -23.71 27.02 -9.24
C TYR A 35 -23.03 27.27 -7.90
N ARG A 36 -23.80 27.14 -6.81
CA ARG A 36 -23.39 27.47 -5.44
C ARG A 36 -22.05 26.85 -5.02
N TYR A 37 -21.67 25.74 -5.65
CA TYR A 37 -20.43 25.01 -5.38
C TYR A 37 -19.48 24.97 -6.58
N ALA A 38 -19.49 26.00 -7.44
CA ALA A 38 -18.61 26.08 -8.61
C ALA A 38 -17.12 25.91 -8.26
N HIS A 39 -16.71 26.35 -7.08
CA HIS A 39 -15.35 26.19 -6.54
C HIS A 39 -14.98 24.73 -6.18
N LEU A 40 -15.94 23.79 -6.17
CA LEU A 40 -15.72 22.36 -5.96
C LEU A 40 -15.73 21.56 -7.26
N LEU A 41 -15.96 22.21 -8.41
CA LEU A 41 -15.88 21.53 -9.69
C LEU A 41 -14.44 21.09 -9.95
N PRO A 42 -14.23 19.93 -10.61
CA PRO A 42 -12.91 19.49 -11.00
C PRO A 42 -12.20 20.58 -11.81
N HIS A 43 -11.10 21.12 -11.27
CA HIS A 43 -10.25 22.05 -11.99
C HIS A 43 -9.17 21.25 -12.71
N PHE A 44 -9.28 21.13 -14.02
CA PHE A 44 -8.20 20.62 -14.86
C PHE A 44 -7.23 21.77 -15.11
N SER A 45 -5.94 21.59 -14.76
CA SER A 45 -4.93 22.59 -15.14
C SER A 45 -4.90 22.71 -16.66
N PRO A 46 -4.85 23.93 -17.23
CA PRO A 46 -4.65 24.12 -18.66
C PRO A 46 -3.23 23.72 -19.13
N ASP A 47 -2.36 23.27 -18.22
CA ASP A 47 -1.00 22.84 -18.53
C ASP A 47 -1.01 21.60 -19.43
N HIS A 48 -0.62 21.81 -20.69
CA HIS A 48 -0.35 20.73 -21.63
C HIS A 48 1.12 20.30 -21.50
N HIS A 49 1.34 19.10 -20.97
CA HIS A 49 2.62 18.42 -21.12
C HIS A 49 2.74 17.86 -22.55
N PRO A 50 3.95 17.86 -23.14
CA PRO A 50 4.16 17.13 -24.39
C PRO A 50 3.79 15.65 -24.18
N PRO A 51 3.28 14.98 -25.22
CA PRO A 51 3.02 13.55 -25.16
C PRO A 51 4.25 12.80 -24.64
N LEU A 52 4.04 11.87 -23.71
CA LEU A 52 5.12 11.01 -23.24
C LEU A 52 5.74 10.29 -24.43
N THR A 53 7.03 10.50 -24.64
CA THR A 53 7.78 9.71 -25.62
C THR A 53 8.03 8.33 -25.01
N PRO A 54 7.74 7.24 -25.74
CA PRO A 54 8.19 5.93 -25.32
C PRO A 54 9.70 5.97 -25.08
N PHE A 55 10.12 5.53 -23.90
CA PHE A 55 11.52 5.28 -23.61
C PHE A 55 11.67 3.84 -23.18
N GLU A 56 12.77 3.23 -23.58
CA GLU A 56 13.11 1.89 -23.13
C GLU A 56 13.68 2.03 -21.72
N HIS A 57 12.91 1.60 -20.73
CA HIS A 57 13.40 1.53 -19.36
C HIS A 57 14.16 0.21 -19.18
N VAL A 58 15.47 0.29 -18.97
CA VAL A 58 16.28 -0.86 -18.59
C VAL A 58 16.49 -0.83 -17.09
N ASP A 59 15.84 -1.78 -16.44
CA ASP A 59 15.91 -1.93 -15.00
C ASP A 59 17.33 -2.26 -14.51
N PRO A 60 17.89 -1.51 -13.54
CA PRO A 60 19.19 -1.83 -12.94
C PRO A 60 19.30 -3.21 -12.31
N GLY A 61 18.26 -3.70 -11.62
CA GLY A 61 18.26 -5.05 -11.06
C GLY A 61 18.32 -6.13 -12.14
N HIS A 62 17.64 -5.93 -13.27
CA HIS A 62 17.67 -6.82 -14.42
C HIS A 62 19.08 -6.98 -15.02
N ARG A 63 19.91 -5.92 -15.02
CA ARG A 63 21.32 -6.03 -15.47
C ARG A 63 22.12 -6.97 -14.59
N ALA A 64 21.85 -6.99 -13.29
CA ALA A 64 22.54 -7.85 -12.34
C ALA A 64 22.20 -9.35 -12.48
N LEU A 65 21.07 -9.72 -13.10
CA LEU A 65 20.72 -11.14 -13.37
C LEU A 65 21.73 -11.84 -14.30
N SER A 66 22.41 -11.07 -15.15
CA SER A 66 23.43 -11.58 -16.07
C SER A 66 24.83 -11.66 -15.45
N HIS A 67 25.00 -11.19 -14.21
CA HIS A 67 26.30 -11.10 -13.56
C HIS A 67 26.83 -12.49 -13.15
N PRO A 68 28.11 -12.84 -13.42
CA PRO A 68 28.64 -14.19 -13.18
C PRO A 68 28.76 -14.56 -11.69
N ARG A 69 28.70 -13.59 -10.78
CA ARG A 69 28.71 -13.80 -9.33
C ARG A 69 27.60 -12.97 -8.67
N PRO A 70 26.43 -13.54 -8.37
CA PRO A 70 25.38 -12.81 -7.67
C PRO A 70 25.81 -12.50 -6.23
N ARG A 71 25.35 -11.37 -5.70
CA ARG A 71 25.66 -10.86 -4.35
C ARG A 71 27.16 -10.64 -4.09
N SER A 72 27.98 -10.40 -5.12
CA SER A 72 29.44 -10.22 -4.94
C SER A 72 29.80 -9.01 -4.08
N PHE A 73 28.88 -8.03 -3.98
CA PHE A 73 29.04 -6.87 -3.11
C PHE A 73 28.98 -7.22 -1.61
N LEU A 74 28.52 -8.43 -1.25
CA LEU A 74 28.47 -8.95 0.11
C LEU A 74 29.70 -9.77 0.50
N ASN A 75 30.70 -9.94 -0.37
CA ASN A 75 31.84 -10.85 -0.12
C ASN A 75 32.62 -10.54 1.17
N ASN A 76 32.65 -9.27 1.60
CA ASN A 76 33.31 -8.83 2.83
C ASN A 76 32.31 -8.47 3.94
N ALA A 77 31.03 -8.78 3.73
CA ALA A 77 29.94 -8.45 4.64
C ALA A 77 29.62 -9.63 5.56
N THR A 78 29.08 -9.33 6.73
CA THR A 78 28.44 -10.32 7.61
C THR A 78 26.94 -10.26 7.36
N VAL A 79 26.32 -11.39 7.01
CA VAL A 79 24.88 -11.50 6.77
C VAL A 79 24.25 -12.38 7.85
N VAL A 80 23.27 -11.84 8.56
CA VAL A 80 22.49 -12.54 9.58
C VAL A 80 21.08 -12.73 9.05
N GLU A 81 20.68 -13.99 8.85
CA GLU A 81 19.31 -14.32 8.48
C GLU A 81 18.41 -14.18 9.72
N LEU A 82 17.40 -13.32 9.64
CA LEU A 82 16.54 -13.01 10.79
C LEU A 82 15.46 -14.08 10.99
N THR A 83 14.86 -14.55 9.90
CA THR A 83 13.88 -15.66 9.92
C THR A 83 14.03 -16.50 8.65
N PRO A 84 13.62 -17.79 8.67
CA PRO A 84 13.83 -18.71 7.54
C PRO A 84 13.22 -18.29 6.20
N ASN A 85 12.31 -17.30 6.21
CA ASN A 85 11.59 -16.84 5.03
C ASN A 85 11.55 -15.31 4.92
N LEU A 86 12.19 -14.55 5.83
CA LEU A 86 12.11 -13.09 5.82
C LEU A 86 13.28 -12.43 6.56
N GLY A 87 13.94 -11.52 5.83
CA GLY A 87 14.84 -10.51 6.38
C GLY A 87 16.27 -10.99 6.55
N ASN A 88 17.21 -10.22 5.98
CA ASN A 88 18.64 -10.36 6.22
C ASN A 88 19.15 -9.04 6.83
N GLU A 89 19.92 -9.13 7.91
CA GLU A 89 20.70 -8.02 8.45
C GLU A 89 22.13 -8.11 7.91
N VAL A 90 22.63 -7.04 7.28
CA VAL A 90 23.93 -7.02 6.60
C VAL A 90 24.84 -5.97 7.24
N HIS A 91 26.01 -6.39 7.72
CA HIS A 91 27.05 -5.51 8.28
C HIS A 91 28.30 -5.51 7.40
N GLY A 92 29.03 -4.38 7.36
CA GLY A 92 30.34 -4.30 6.67
C GLY A 92 30.29 -3.91 5.20
N VAL A 93 29.15 -3.43 4.70
CA VAL A 93 29.01 -2.85 3.34
C VAL A 93 28.92 -1.33 3.44
N ASN A 94 29.80 -0.61 2.73
CA ASN A 94 29.70 0.84 2.57
C ASN A 94 28.95 1.18 1.28
N LEU A 95 27.70 1.67 1.42
CA LEU A 95 26.84 1.99 0.29
C LEU A 95 27.38 3.12 -0.61
N ALA A 96 28.21 4.02 -0.06
CA ALA A 96 28.77 5.14 -0.83
C ALA A 96 29.91 4.70 -1.77
N GLU A 97 30.56 3.57 -1.48
CA GLU A 97 31.74 3.07 -2.20
C GLU A 97 31.39 1.97 -3.22
N LEU A 98 30.11 1.66 -3.41
CA LEU A 98 29.67 0.66 -4.38
C LEU A 98 29.97 1.13 -5.81
N ASN A 99 30.57 0.24 -6.61
CA ASN A 99 30.70 0.40 -8.05
C ASN A 99 29.36 0.10 -8.75
N ASP A 100 29.27 0.37 -10.05
CA ASP A 100 28.00 0.25 -10.78
C ASP A 100 27.45 -1.19 -10.79
N ASP A 101 28.31 -2.20 -10.92
CA ASP A 101 27.89 -3.62 -10.83
C ASP A 101 27.34 -3.97 -9.44
N ALA A 102 27.95 -3.44 -8.38
CA ALA A 102 27.48 -3.65 -7.00
C ALA A 102 26.21 -2.87 -6.70
N ARG A 103 26.01 -1.71 -7.32
CA ARG A 103 24.75 -0.95 -7.24
C ARG A 103 23.62 -1.65 -7.97
N ASP A 104 23.90 -2.24 -9.14
CA ASP A 104 22.92 -3.04 -9.89
C ASP A 104 22.55 -4.31 -9.11
N GLN A 105 23.52 -4.97 -8.47
CA GLN A 105 23.24 -6.12 -7.58
C GLN A 105 22.52 -5.73 -6.29
N LEU A 106 22.84 -4.59 -5.69
CA LEU A 106 22.09 -4.05 -4.55
C LEU A 106 20.67 -3.64 -4.98
N ALA A 107 20.52 -3.08 -6.18
CA ALA A 107 19.24 -2.78 -6.78
C ALA A 107 18.46 -4.07 -6.93
N LEU A 108 19.03 -5.15 -7.47
CA LEU A 108 18.39 -6.47 -7.51
C LEU A 108 17.97 -6.98 -6.12
N GLU A 109 18.75 -6.78 -5.07
CA GLU A 109 18.36 -7.18 -3.69
C GLU A 109 17.22 -6.32 -3.12
N TYR A 110 17.21 -5.03 -3.46
CA TYR A 110 16.18 -4.08 -3.06
C TYR A 110 14.92 -4.19 -3.95
N GLU A 111 15.08 -4.65 -5.18
CA GLU A 111 14.05 -4.81 -6.19
C GLU A 111 13.45 -6.21 -6.15
N ASP A 112 14.20 -7.21 -5.67
CA ASP A 112 13.65 -8.43 -5.09
C ASP A 112 12.85 -8.12 -3.80
N SER A 113 13.00 -6.92 -3.22
CA SER A 113 11.95 -6.30 -2.40
C SER A 113 10.90 -5.59 -3.27
N ILE A 114 10.37 -6.32 -4.26
CA ILE A 114 9.04 -6.14 -4.89
C ILE A 114 7.90 -6.21 -3.85
N THR A 115 8.23 -6.58 -2.61
CA THR A 115 7.31 -6.65 -1.48
C THR A 115 7.23 -5.30 -0.74
N THR A 116 6.17 -4.55 -1.00
CA THR A 116 5.71 -3.56 -0.01
C THR A 116 5.15 -4.34 1.19
N THR A 117 6.00 -4.66 2.16
CA THR A 117 5.57 -5.34 3.38
C THR A 117 5.00 -4.33 4.37
N VAL A 118 3.79 -3.85 4.12
CA VAL A 118 3.06 -2.98 5.03
C VAL A 118 1.73 -3.63 5.44
N TRP A 119 1.69 -4.13 6.67
CA TRP A 119 0.46 -4.66 7.26
C TRP A 119 -0.54 -3.53 7.51
N HIS A 120 -1.69 -3.62 6.84
CA HIS A 120 -2.76 -2.66 7.00
C HIS A 120 -4.15 -3.26 6.80
N SER A 121 -5.14 -2.49 7.25
CA SER A 121 -6.52 -2.61 6.77
C SER A 121 -6.75 -1.43 5.84
N ASP A 122 -7.43 -1.68 4.72
CA ASP A 122 -7.74 -0.65 3.74
C ASP A 122 -8.51 0.52 4.38
N VAL A 123 -8.08 1.73 4.04
CA VAL A 123 -8.78 3.00 4.30
C VAL A 123 -9.35 3.12 5.73
N SER A 124 -8.61 2.64 6.73
CA SER A 124 -9.09 2.57 8.12
C SER A 124 -9.29 3.91 8.83
N TYR A 125 -8.96 5.02 8.15
CA TYR A 125 -9.15 6.39 8.62
C TYR A 125 -10.54 6.96 8.26
N GLU A 126 -11.36 6.22 7.52
CA GLU A 126 -12.74 6.63 7.22
C GLU A 126 -13.68 6.38 8.39
N LEU A 127 -14.67 7.26 8.56
CA LEU A 127 -15.74 7.02 9.53
C LEU A 127 -16.48 5.70 9.24
N GLN A 128 -16.64 5.36 7.97
CA GLN A 128 -17.20 4.10 7.47
C GLN A 128 -16.18 3.40 6.57
N PRO A 129 -15.26 2.60 7.14
CA PRO A 129 -14.26 1.87 6.36
C PRO A 129 -14.90 0.83 5.43
N PRO A 130 -14.23 0.46 4.32
CA PRO A 130 -14.69 -0.63 3.45
C PRO A 130 -14.93 -1.92 4.24
N GLY A 131 -16.09 -2.54 4.01
CA GLY A 131 -16.44 -3.82 4.64
C GLY A 131 -15.83 -5.04 3.96
N LEU A 132 -15.52 -4.92 2.67
CA LEU A 132 -14.94 -5.97 1.83
C LEU A 132 -14.09 -5.32 0.73
N THR A 133 -12.95 -5.92 0.43
CA THR A 133 -12.13 -5.60 -0.73
C THR A 133 -12.07 -6.83 -1.62
N THR A 134 -12.21 -6.65 -2.93
CA THR A 134 -12.05 -7.70 -3.92
C THR A 134 -11.08 -7.21 -4.98
N PHE A 135 -10.12 -8.04 -5.36
CA PHE A 135 -9.19 -7.76 -6.42
C PHE A 135 -9.09 -8.96 -7.34
N PHE A 136 -8.76 -8.69 -8.60
CA PHE A 136 -8.56 -9.68 -9.64
C PHE A 136 -7.16 -9.49 -10.22
N LEU A 137 -6.50 -10.60 -10.54
CA LEU A 137 -5.16 -10.61 -11.10
C LEU A 137 -5.21 -10.39 -12.61
N LEU A 138 -4.86 -9.18 -13.07
CA LEU A 138 -4.79 -8.87 -14.51
C LEU A 138 -3.48 -9.36 -15.16
N SER A 139 -2.38 -9.25 -14.43
CA SER A 139 -1.04 -9.69 -14.84
C SER A 139 -0.26 -10.06 -13.58
N GLN A 140 0.60 -11.07 -13.68
CA GLN A 140 1.43 -11.55 -12.58
C GLN A 140 2.87 -11.71 -13.02
N PRO A 141 3.84 -11.53 -12.11
CA PRO A 141 5.21 -11.93 -12.38
C PRO A 141 5.31 -13.46 -12.51
N THR A 142 6.38 -13.95 -13.11
CA THR A 142 6.66 -15.39 -13.21
C THR A 142 6.89 -16.04 -11.84
N THR A 143 7.35 -15.27 -10.85
CA THR A 143 7.62 -15.68 -9.47
C THR A 143 7.39 -14.50 -8.52
N GLY A 144 6.91 -14.75 -7.30
CA GLY A 144 6.63 -13.71 -6.30
C GLY A 144 5.30 -12.97 -6.52
N GLY A 145 5.11 -11.84 -5.84
CA GLY A 145 3.86 -11.05 -5.91
C GLY A 145 2.73 -11.52 -4.99
N ASP A 146 3.06 -12.34 -3.98
CA ASP A 146 2.08 -12.88 -3.04
C ASP A 146 1.38 -11.78 -2.22
N THR A 147 0.09 -11.95 -2.00
CA THR A 147 -0.69 -11.12 -1.07
C THR A 147 -1.01 -11.93 0.17
N LEU A 148 -0.41 -11.55 1.31
CA LEU A 148 -0.62 -12.22 2.58
C LEU A 148 -1.76 -11.57 3.38
N PHE A 149 -2.52 -12.41 4.10
CA PHE A 149 -3.60 -11.98 4.98
C PHE A 149 -3.40 -12.50 6.40
N THR A 150 -3.83 -11.72 7.39
CA THR A 150 -3.83 -12.13 8.81
C THR A 150 -5.19 -11.88 9.44
N SER A 151 -5.65 -12.84 10.27
CA SER A 151 -6.92 -12.73 10.96
C SER A 151 -6.77 -11.97 12.27
N GLN A 152 -7.33 -10.76 12.33
CA GLN A 152 -7.34 -9.96 13.55
C GLN A 152 -8.26 -10.51 14.64
N VAL A 153 -9.24 -11.34 14.27
CA VAL A 153 -10.06 -12.11 15.23
C VAL A 153 -9.18 -13.15 15.93
N SER A 154 -8.40 -13.91 15.16
CA SER A 154 -7.50 -14.94 15.72
C SER A 154 -6.39 -14.32 16.56
N ASN A 155 -5.85 -13.17 16.13
CA ASN A 155 -4.82 -12.46 16.89
C ASN A 155 -5.36 -11.98 18.24
N LEU A 156 -6.57 -11.41 18.28
CA LEU A 156 -7.19 -10.99 19.53
C LEU A 156 -7.40 -12.16 20.50
N LYS A 157 -7.84 -13.32 20.00
CA LYS A 157 -8.07 -14.55 20.80
C LYS A 157 -6.80 -15.12 21.42
N LYS A 158 -5.61 -14.85 20.84
CA LYS A 158 -4.31 -15.30 21.35
C LYS A 158 -3.76 -14.42 22.48
N LEU A 159 -4.28 -13.21 22.65
CA LEU A 159 -3.83 -12.30 23.69
C LEU A 159 -4.38 -12.71 25.07
N SER A 160 -3.67 -12.32 26.13
CA SER A 160 -4.13 -12.61 27.49
C SER A 160 -5.46 -11.89 27.80
N PRO A 161 -6.38 -12.51 28.56
CA PRO A 161 -7.69 -11.91 28.85
C PRO A 161 -7.61 -10.52 29.50
N GLN A 162 -6.64 -10.30 30.39
CA GLN A 162 -6.42 -9.01 31.04
C GLN A 162 -5.99 -7.94 30.03
N PHE A 163 -5.12 -8.30 29.09
CA PHE A 163 -4.69 -7.37 28.06
C PHE A 163 -5.81 -7.06 27.07
N VAL A 164 -6.61 -8.05 26.66
CA VAL A 164 -7.81 -7.83 25.84
C VAL A 164 -8.81 -6.91 26.56
N ALA A 165 -9.04 -7.11 27.86
CA ALA A 165 -9.93 -6.25 28.65
C ALA A 165 -9.45 -4.80 28.67
N PHE A 166 -8.13 -4.59 28.77
CA PHE A 166 -7.54 -3.27 28.64
C PHE A 166 -7.70 -2.68 27.23
N LEU A 167 -7.37 -3.44 26.18
CA LEU A 167 -7.50 -2.99 24.79
C LEU A 167 -8.94 -2.58 24.42
N ARG A 168 -9.96 -3.23 24.99
CA ARG A 168 -11.38 -2.89 24.79
C ARG A 168 -11.74 -1.48 25.26
N THR A 169 -10.99 -0.89 26.19
CA THR A 169 -11.25 0.47 26.67
C THR A 169 -10.62 1.54 25.77
N LEU A 170 -9.70 1.15 24.89
CA LEU A 170 -8.90 2.05 24.10
C LEU A 170 -9.55 2.39 22.76
N LYS A 171 -9.28 3.62 22.31
CA LYS A 171 -9.60 4.11 20.97
C LYS A 171 -8.34 4.64 20.32
N ALA A 172 -8.21 4.51 19.01
CA ALA A 172 -7.07 4.95 18.25
C ALA A 172 -7.47 5.95 17.16
N ALA A 173 -6.64 6.96 16.92
CA ALA A 173 -6.80 7.90 15.82
C ALA A 173 -6.15 7.31 14.56
N HIS A 174 -6.90 7.27 13.46
CA HIS A 174 -6.46 6.79 12.15
C HIS A 174 -6.50 7.96 11.18
N SER A 175 -5.39 8.22 10.49
CA SER A 175 -5.24 9.39 9.62
C SER A 175 -4.83 9.00 8.21
N GLY A 176 -5.47 9.63 7.22
CA GLY A 176 -5.09 9.55 5.82
C GLY A 176 -4.08 10.63 5.39
N VAL A 177 -3.72 11.55 6.31
CA VAL A 177 -2.89 12.74 6.00
C VAL A 177 -1.52 12.35 5.48
N GLU A 178 -0.87 11.35 6.08
CA GLU A 178 0.46 10.90 5.67
C GLU A 178 0.43 10.23 4.30
N GLN A 179 -0.61 9.45 4.00
CA GLN A 179 -0.80 8.86 2.67
C GLN A 179 -1.01 9.95 1.60
N ALA A 180 -1.83 10.96 1.91
CA ALA A 180 -2.06 12.10 1.03
C ALA A 180 -0.79 12.93 0.83
N ASN A 181 -0.04 13.20 1.90
CA ASN A 181 1.22 13.92 1.83
C ASN A 181 2.26 13.14 1.03
N PHE A 182 2.39 11.83 1.24
CA PHE A 182 3.25 10.97 0.44
C PHE A 182 2.85 10.98 -1.04
N SER A 183 1.54 11.04 -1.34
CA SER A 183 1.06 11.16 -2.73
C SER A 183 1.43 12.50 -3.34
N ARG A 184 1.27 13.60 -2.59
CA ARG A 184 1.60 14.98 -3.01
C ARG A 184 3.11 15.21 -3.20
N THR A 185 3.94 14.72 -2.28
CA THR A 185 5.39 14.96 -2.26
C THR A 185 6.19 13.86 -2.93
N GLY A 186 5.57 12.72 -3.23
CA GLY A 186 6.22 11.59 -3.86
C GLY A 186 6.70 11.92 -5.27
N ARG A 187 7.79 11.26 -5.70
CA ARG A 187 8.39 11.40 -7.04
C ARG A 187 7.44 11.13 -8.21
N ARG A 188 6.26 10.56 -7.95
CA ARG A 188 5.22 10.22 -8.94
C ARG A 188 4.11 11.27 -9.08
N GLY A 189 4.10 12.34 -8.27
CA GLY A 189 3.09 13.41 -8.37
C GLY A 189 1.65 12.88 -8.28
N GLY A 190 1.36 12.04 -7.28
CA GLY A 190 0.08 11.38 -7.15
C GLY A 190 -1.07 12.36 -6.86
N VAL A 191 -2.21 12.14 -7.51
CA VAL A 191 -3.40 12.99 -7.31
C VAL A 191 -4.11 12.61 -6.02
N VAL A 192 -4.19 13.57 -5.08
CA VAL A 192 -5.07 13.47 -3.92
C VAL A 192 -6.46 13.92 -4.34
N ARG A 193 -7.37 12.95 -4.52
CA ARG A 193 -8.75 13.20 -5.02
C ARG A 193 -9.67 13.86 -3.98
N ARG A 194 -9.31 13.77 -2.70
CA ARG A 194 -10.10 14.22 -1.56
C ARG A 194 -9.15 14.66 -0.46
N GLU A 195 -9.49 15.71 0.27
CA GLU A 195 -8.75 16.08 1.47
C GLU A 195 -8.76 14.95 2.51
N PRO A 196 -7.57 14.59 3.05
CA PRO A 196 -7.46 13.48 3.97
C PRO A 196 -8.22 13.77 5.26
N VAL A 197 -8.81 12.73 5.82
CA VAL A 197 -9.54 12.79 7.08
C VAL A 197 -8.80 12.02 8.16
N GLU A 198 -9.12 12.36 9.39
CA GLU A 198 -8.72 11.62 10.58
C GLU A 198 -9.98 11.26 11.38
N ASN A 199 -10.10 9.99 11.76
CA ASN A 199 -11.20 9.51 12.58
C ASN A 199 -10.71 8.61 13.70
N VAL A 200 -11.50 8.54 14.77
CA VAL A 200 -11.19 7.75 15.95
C VAL A 200 -12.02 6.47 15.95
N HIS A 201 -11.34 5.33 16.02
CA HIS A 201 -11.96 4.01 16.05
C HIS A 201 -11.62 3.24 17.33
N PRO A 202 -12.49 2.33 17.80
CA PRO A 202 -12.13 1.40 18.88
C PRO A 202 -10.94 0.53 18.49
N VAL A 203 -10.00 0.30 19.41
CA VAL A 203 -8.87 -0.63 19.19
C VAL A 203 -9.35 -2.07 19.05
N VAL A 204 -10.44 -2.42 19.74
CA VAL A 204 -11.17 -3.68 19.55
C VAL A 204 -12.55 -3.36 18.99
N ARG A 205 -12.83 -3.82 17.77
CA ARG A 205 -14.14 -3.62 17.11
C ARG A 205 -14.89 -4.93 17.00
N ARG A 206 -16.23 -4.85 17.01
CA ARG A 206 -17.11 -5.98 16.76
C ARG A 206 -17.54 -6.00 15.28
N HIS A 207 -17.37 -7.14 14.63
CA HIS A 207 -17.83 -7.32 13.26
C HIS A 207 -19.37 -7.30 13.23
N PRO A 208 -20.01 -6.47 12.38
CA PRO A 208 -21.47 -6.24 12.44
C PRO A 208 -22.30 -7.48 12.08
N VAL A 209 -21.79 -8.34 11.19
CA VAL A 209 -22.49 -9.57 10.76
C VAL A 209 -22.20 -10.76 11.68
N THR A 210 -20.93 -11.13 11.88
CA THR A 210 -20.55 -12.32 12.67
C THR A 210 -20.62 -12.09 14.18
N GLY A 211 -20.63 -10.83 14.63
CA GLY A 211 -20.57 -10.49 16.04
C GLY A 211 -19.21 -10.76 16.70
N GLU A 212 -18.19 -11.23 15.98
CA GLU A 212 -16.87 -11.49 16.54
C GLU A 212 -16.09 -10.21 16.81
N GLU A 213 -15.21 -10.24 17.81
CA GLU A 213 -14.31 -9.12 18.11
C GLU A 213 -12.97 -9.30 17.39
N ALA A 214 -12.42 -8.19 16.91
CA ALA A 214 -11.15 -8.14 16.19
C ALA A 214 -10.33 -6.91 16.59
N LEU A 215 -9.00 -7.03 16.55
CA LEU A 215 -8.11 -5.88 16.63
C LEU A 215 -8.32 -4.96 15.41
N TYR A 216 -8.35 -3.65 15.65
CA TYR A 216 -8.54 -2.65 14.62
C TYR A 216 -7.52 -1.51 14.74
N VAL A 217 -6.26 -1.87 14.56
CA VAL A 217 -5.12 -0.97 14.50
C VAL A 217 -4.18 -1.43 13.40
N ASN A 218 -3.48 -0.51 12.76
CA ASN A 218 -2.45 -0.84 11.80
C ASN A 218 -1.37 0.25 11.71
N LYS A 219 -0.16 -0.16 11.36
CA LYS A 219 1.00 0.73 11.29
C LYS A 219 0.85 1.81 10.22
N GLN A 220 0.14 1.51 9.13
CA GLN A 220 0.02 2.43 8.00
C GLN A 220 -0.80 3.67 8.36
N PHE A 221 -1.91 3.52 9.07
CA PHE A 221 -2.87 4.60 9.28
C PHE A 221 -3.05 5.02 10.74
N THR A 222 -2.83 4.12 11.71
CA THR A 222 -2.99 4.49 13.12
C THR A 222 -1.86 5.42 13.57
N ARG A 223 -2.20 6.51 14.28
CA ARG A 223 -1.27 7.58 14.68
C ARG A 223 -0.95 7.56 16.17
N TYR A 224 -1.99 7.50 17.00
CA TYR A 224 -1.88 7.51 18.46
C TYR A 224 -3.11 6.88 19.11
N ILE A 225 -2.97 6.48 20.37
CA ILE A 225 -4.09 6.02 21.20
C ILE A 225 -4.66 7.24 21.94
N VAL A 226 -5.98 7.42 21.86
CA VAL A 226 -6.67 8.53 22.51
C VAL A 226 -6.56 8.38 24.02
N GLY A 227 -6.06 9.43 24.68
CA GLY A 227 -5.92 9.48 26.14
C GLY A 227 -4.59 8.94 26.68
N LEU A 228 -3.71 8.40 25.84
CA LEU A 228 -2.36 8.00 26.23
C LEU A 228 -1.33 9.04 25.78
N LYS A 229 -0.17 9.06 26.45
CA LYS A 229 0.97 9.85 25.98
C LYS A 229 1.49 9.31 24.65
N ARG A 230 2.27 10.11 23.94
CA ARG A 230 2.81 9.72 22.63
C ARG A 230 3.77 8.53 22.75
N GLU A 231 4.57 8.50 23.80
CA GLU A 231 5.52 7.43 24.09
C GLU A 231 4.79 6.13 24.40
N GLU A 232 3.74 6.19 25.23
CA GLU A 232 2.88 5.06 25.59
C GLU A 232 2.11 4.53 24.37
N SER A 233 1.59 5.42 23.53
CA SER A 233 0.96 5.08 22.26
C SER A 233 1.95 4.37 21.34
N GLY A 234 3.20 4.84 21.28
CA GLY A 234 4.27 4.27 20.46
C GLY A 234 4.52 2.79 20.75
N VAL A 235 4.39 2.35 22.01
CA VAL A 235 4.59 0.95 22.40
C VAL A 235 3.64 0.00 21.68
N PHE A 236 2.39 0.40 21.45
CA PHE A 236 1.39 -0.40 20.73
C PHE A 236 1.68 -0.53 19.23
N PHE A 237 2.38 0.44 18.65
CA PHE A 237 2.70 0.45 17.22
C PHE A 237 4.06 -0.16 16.93
N LEU A 238 5.02 -0.07 17.86
CA LEU A 238 6.33 -0.71 17.79
C LEU A 238 6.24 -2.24 17.92
N THR A 239 5.30 -2.74 18.73
CA THR A 239 5.05 -4.19 18.88
C THR A 239 4.41 -4.84 17.65
N SER A 240 3.94 -4.07 16.66
CA SER A 240 3.54 -4.63 15.35
C SER A 240 4.73 -4.97 14.44
N CYS A 241 5.94 -4.51 14.78
CA CYS A 241 7.22 -4.95 14.19
C CYS A 241 7.95 -5.99 15.05
N ILE A 242 7.48 -6.25 16.28
CA ILE A 242 7.88 -7.44 17.01
C ILE A 242 7.03 -8.57 16.44
N SER A 243 7.53 -9.13 15.34
CA SER A 243 7.22 -10.51 14.99
C SER A 243 7.40 -11.31 16.28
N TRP A 244 6.30 -11.81 16.84
CA TRP A 244 6.40 -12.98 17.69
C TRP A 244 6.87 -14.12 16.80
N GLN A 245 8.19 -14.28 16.74
CA GLN A 245 8.87 -15.56 16.66
C GLN A 245 9.65 -15.71 17.96
#